data_AF-A0A179CLQ7-F1
#
_entry.id   AF-A0A179CLQ7-F1
#
_cell.length_a   1.000
_cell.length_b   1.000
_cell.length_c   1.000
_cell.angle_alpha   90.00
_cell.angle_beta   90.00
_cell.angle_gamma   90.00
#
_symmetry.space_group_name_H-M   'P 1'
#
loop_
_entity.id
_entity.type
_entity.pdbx_description
1 polymer ?
#
loop_
_entity_poly.entity_id
_entity_poly.type
_entity_poly.pdbx_seq_one_letter_code
_entity_poly.pdbx_strand_id
1 'polypeptide(L)'
;MWNGRFIAQGLVQLFMQFPKEIFNIANPIAFIAVGLLINLLVRRKIREVNPIYLLLTYCTMFYFLPDFERAVLWLSGSFNYLWMPLIYLGYF
;
A
#
# COMPACT_ATOMS: atom_id res chain seq x y z
N MET A 1 -1.96 10.12 -24.42
CA MET A 1 -0.94 9.98 -23.36
C MET A 1 -1.61 9.33 -22.16
N TRP A 2 -1.56 8.00 -22.05
CA TRP A 2 -2.00 7.28 -20.85
C TRP A 2 -0.94 7.48 -19.76
N ASN A 3 -1.21 8.37 -18.81
CA ASN A 3 -0.40 8.46 -17.60
C ASN A 3 -0.62 7.17 -16.80
N GLY A 4 0.43 6.58 -16.23
CA GLY A 4 0.35 5.38 -15.37
C GLY A 4 -0.59 5.54 -14.16
N ARG A 5 -1.02 6.77 -13.88
CA ARG A 5 -2.08 7.11 -12.94
C ARG A 5 -3.49 6.68 -13.37
N PHE A 6 -3.72 6.30 -14.63
CA PHE A 6 -5.04 5.85 -15.10
C PHE A 6 -5.57 4.66 -14.27
N ILE A 7 -4.68 3.74 -13.91
CA ILE A 7 -5.02 2.58 -13.08
C ILE A 7 -5.40 3.03 -11.66
N ALA A 8 -4.62 3.94 -11.07
CA ALA A 8 -4.91 4.50 -9.74
C ALA A 8 -6.24 5.27 -9.73
N GLN A 9 -6.47 6.09 -10.76
CA GLN A 9 -7.69 6.89 -10.88
C GLN A 9 -8.92 6.03 -11.19
N GLY A 10 -8.77 4.94 -11.95
CA GLY A 10 -9.83 3.96 -12.18
C GLY A 10 -10.24 3.23 -10.90
N LEU A 11 -9.27 2.80 -10.10
CA LEU A 11 -9.51 2.16 -8.79
C LEU A 11 -10.20 3.13 -7.80
N VAL A 12 -9.81 4.40 -7.81
CA VAL A 12 -10.46 5.47 -7.02
C VAL A 12 -11.93 5.60 -7.38
N GLN A 13 -12.26 5.66 -8.69
CA GLN A 13 -13.64 5.78 -9.15
C GLN A 13 -14.47 4.55 -8.78
N LEU A 14 -13.87 3.36 -8.83
CA LEU A 14 -14.52 2.12 -8.41
C LEU A 14 -14.82 2.12 -6.91
N PHE A 15 -13.84 2.50 -6.07
CA PHE A 15 -14.02 2.56 -4.62
C PHE A 15 -14.95 3.70 -4.17
N MET A 16 -15.09 4.78 -4.95
CA MET A 16 -16.06 5.83 -4.70
C MET A 16 -17.52 5.36 -4.82
N GLN A 17 -17.79 4.26 -5.54
CA GLN A 17 -19.14 3.69 -5.59
C GLN A 17 -19.52 2.93 -4.30
N PHE A 18 -18.55 2.67 -3.42
CA PHE A 18 -18.76 1.93 -2.18
C PHE A 18 -18.85 2.85 -0.96
N PRO A 19 -19.53 2.41 0.12
CA PRO A 19 -19.53 3.13 1.39
C PRO A 19 -18.10 3.25 1.95
N LYS A 20 -17.82 4.40 2.58
CA LYS A 20 -16.51 4.75 3.18
C LYS A 20 -15.96 3.67 4.12
N GLU A 21 -16.85 2.94 4.79
CA GLU A 21 -16.53 1.80 5.67
C GLU A 21 -15.64 0.76 4.97
N ILE A 22 -15.92 0.43 3.71
CA ILE A 22 -15.18 -0.59 2.95
C ILE A 22 -13.75 -0.11 2.70
N PHE A 23 -13.57 1.16 2.36
CA PHE A 23 -12.25 1.74 2.20
C PHE A 23 -11.46 1.76 3.52
N ASN A 24 -12.11 2.12 4.63
CA ASN A 24 -11.49 2.15 5.95
C ASN A 24 -11.00 0.76 6.41
N ILE A 25 -11.62 -0.33 5.97
CA ILE A 25 -11.19 -1.70 6.27
C ILE A 25 -10.14 -2.19 5.26
N ALA A 26 -10.35 -1.96 3.96
CA ALA A 26 -9.46 -2.46 2.91
C ALA A 26 -8.07 -1.81 2.95
N ASN A 27 -8.01 -0.53 3.32
CA ASN A 27 -6.79 0.25 3.29
C ASN A 27 -5.73 -0.16 4.33
N PRO A 28 -6.06 -0.40 5.63
CA PRO A 28 -5.10 -0.96 6.57
C PRO A 28 -4.67 -2.39 6.21
N ILE A 29 -5.55 -3.19 5.59
CA ILE A 29 -5.18 -4.52 5.07
C ILE A 29 -4.12 -4.37 3.97
N ALA A 30 -4.31 -3.44 3.04
CA ALA A 30 -3.32 -3.12 2.01
C ALA A 30 -2.00 -2.65 2.62
N PHE A 31 -2.02 -1.81 3.67
CA PHE A 31 -0.81 -1.35 4.36
C PHE A 31 0.01 -2.51 4.94
N ILE A 32 -0.65 -3.46 5.60
CA ILE A 32 -0.01 -4.67 6.14
C ILE A 32 0.53 -5.54 5.00
N ALA A 33 -0.22 -5.70 3.92
CA ALA A 33 0.18 -6.49 2.77
C ALA A 33 1.44 -5.93 2.08
N VAL A 34 1.56 -4.61 1.91
CA VAL A 34 2.78 -4.01 1.35
C VAL A 34 3.98 -4.25 2.26
N GLY A 35 3.84 -4.06 3.58
CA GLY A 35 4.92 -4.34 4.53
C GLY A 35 5.40 -5.79 4.50
N LEU A 36 4.46 -6.74 4.39
CA LEU A 36 4.76 -8.16 4.23
C LEU A 36 5.44 -8.48 2.90
N LEU A 37 4.96 -7.91 1.79
CA LEU A 37 5.53 -8.12 0.46
C LEU A 37 6.95 -7.56 0.35
N ILE A 38 7.23 -6.38 0.92
CA ILE A 38 8.59 -5.83 0.95
C ILE A 38 9.53 -6.79 1.68
N ASN A 39 9.11 -7.29 2.84
CA ASN A 39 9.91 -8.21 3.62
C ASN A 39 10.09 -9.57 2.92
N LEU A 40 9.07 -10.03 2.18
CA LEU A 40 9.16 -11.21 1.32
C LEU A 40 10.19 -11.00 0.18
N LEU A 41 10.18 -9.82 -0.44
CA LEU A 41 11.09 -9.45 -1.52
C LEU A 41 12.56 -9.44 -1.04
N VAL A 42 12.80 -8.90 0.16
CA VAL A 42 14.14 -8.81 0.77
C VAL A 42 14.70 -10.19 1.10
N ARG A 43 13.88 -11.12 1.60
CA ARG A 43 14.39 -12.43 2.07
C ARG A 43 14.20 -13.59 1.10
N ARG A 44 13.40 -13.49 0.02
CA ARG A 44 13.04 -14.59 -0.93
C ARG A 44 12.59 -15.93 -0.30
N LYS A 45 12.56 -16.03 1.04
CA LYS A 45 12.23 -17.19 1.87
C LYS A 45 11.38 -16.67 3.04
N ILE A 46 10.14 -17.15 3.07
CA ILE A 46 9.10 -16.84 4.07
C ILE A 46 9.51 -17.28 5.50
N ARG A 47 10.50 -18.17 5.62
CA ARG A 47 10.79 -18.87 6.88
C ARG A 47 11.70 -18.13 7.86
N GLU A 48 12.34 -17.03 7.45
CA GLU A 48 13.24 -16.24 8.31
C GLU A 48 12.80 -14.79 8.45
N VAL A 49 11.51 -14.57 8.62
CA VAL A 49 10.98 -13.23 8.86
C VAL A 49 11.30 -12.83 10.29
N ASN A 50 12.40 -12.11 10.48
CA ASN A 50 12.75 -11.52 11.77
C ASN A 50 11.79 -10.35 12.07
N PRO A 51 11.08 -10.35 13.21
CA PRO A 51 10.06 -9.34 13.53
C PRO A 51 10.62 -7.92 13.61
N ILE A 52 11.91 -7.78 13.96
CA ILE A 52 12.62 -6.49 14.02
C ILE A 52 12.69 -5.82 12.64
N TYR A 53 12.91 -6.60 11.56
CA TYR A 53 12.99 -6.05 10.20
C TYR A 53 11.62 -5.65 9.67
N LEU A 54 10.57 -6.39 10.03
CA LEU A 54 9.18 -5.99 9.75
C LEU A 54 8.85 -4.65 10.41
N LEU A 55 9.20 -4.51 11.69
CA LEU A 55 8.96 -3.29 12.45
C LEU A 55 9.74 -2.10 11.86
N LEU A 56 10.98 -2.33 11.46
CA LEU A 56 11.82 -1.32 10.80
C LEU A 56 11.23 -0.90 9.45
N THR A 57 10.70 -1.86 8.68
CA THR A 57 10.03 -1.59 7.39
C THR A 57 8.81 -0.70 7.58
N TYR A 58 7.96 -0.98 8.59
CA TYR A 58 6.82 -0.12 8.92
C TYR A 58 7.24 1.25 9.42
N CYS A 59 8.32 1.35 10.22
CA CYS A 59 8.87 2.64 10.66
C CYS A 59 9.39 3.47 9.47
N THR A 60 10.10 2.85 8.53
CA THR A 60 10.58 3.53 7.32
C THR A 60 9.41 3.98 6.45
N MET A 61 8.39 3.14 6.26
CA MET A 61 7.17 3.56 5.56
C MET A 61 6.50 4.75 6.24
N PHE A 62 6.36 4.73 7.56
CA PHE A 62 5.77 5.85 8.29
C PHE A 62 6.58 7.14 8.13
N TYR A 63 7.90 7.06 8.10
CA TYR A 63 8.78 8.22 8.00
C TYR A 63 8.94 8.79 6.59
N PHE A 64 8.96 7.92 5.57
CA PHE A 64 9.18 8.32 4.17
C PHE A 64 7.90 8.66 3.40
N LEU A 65 6.71 8.30 3.91
CA LEU A 65 5.47 8.71 3.25
C LEU A 65 5.20 10.20 3.52
N PRO A 66 5.18 11.06 2.48
CA PRO A 66 4.84 12.48 2.64
C PRO A 66 3.36 12.59 3.04
N ASP A 67 3.07 13.32 4.12
CA ASP A 67 1.72 13.51 4.69
C ASP A 67 0.94 12.21 4.91
N PHE A 68 1.20 11.47 5.99
CA PHE A 68 0.53 10.19 6.29
C PHE A 68 -1.01 10.28 6.21
N GLU A 69 -1.59 11.40 6.65
CA GLU A 69 -3.04 11.65 6.57
C GLU A 69 -3.54 11.73 5.12
N ARG A 70 -2.80 12.40 4.24
CA ARG A 70 -3.22 12.62 2.85
C ARG A 70 -2.79 11.49 1.92
N ALA A 71 -1.68 10.83 2.24
CA ALA A 71 -1.14 9.73 1.46
C ALA A 71 -1.73 8.37 1.84
N VAL A 72 -2.09 8.14 3.11
CA VAL A 72 -2.60 6.85 3.59
C VAL A 72 -4.04 6.91 4.06
N LEU A 73 -4.57 8.02 4.58
CA LEU A 73 -5.99 8.05 4.99
C LEU A 73 -6.91 8.55 3.88
N TRP A 74 -6.38 9.35 2.95
CA TRP A 74 -7.16 9.86 1.83
C TRP A 74 -7.25 8.87 0.69
N LEU A 75 -8.44 8.73 0.10
CA LEU A 75 -8.74 7.69 -0.89
C LEU A 75 -7.83 7.77 -2.11
N SER A 76 -7.76 8.92 -2.79
CA SER A 76 -6.90 9.09 -3.97
C SER A 76 -5.39 8.99 -3.65
N GLY A 77 -4.99 9.44 -2.46
CA GLY A 77 -3.61 9.35 -1.99
C GLY A 77 -3.20 7.90 -1.79
N SER A 78 -4.03 7.14 -1.08
CA SER A 78 -3.78 5.72 -0.78
C SER A 78 -3.68 4.90 -2.06
N PHE A 79 -4.54 5.16 -3.04
CA PHE A 79 -4.45 4.45 -4.31
C PHE A 79 -3.15 4.75 -5.06
N ASN A 80 -2.64 5.98 -5.00
CA ASN A 80 -1.39 6.36 -5.67
C ASN A 80 -0.13 5.88 -4.94
N TYR A 81 -0.09 5.97 -3.62
CA TYR A 81 1.12 5.77 -2.82
C TYR A 81 1.18 4.42 -2.10
N LEU A 82 0.05 3.73 -1.94
CA LEU A 82 -0.04 2.46 -1.24
C LEU A 82 -0.45 1.31 -2.18
N TRP A 83 -1.56 1.47 -2.89
CA TRP A 83 -2.11 0.39 -3.73
C TRP A 83 -1.33 0.16 -5.02
N MET A 84 -0.82 1.22 -5.65
CA MET A 84 0.09 1.05 -6.80
C MET A 84 1.32 0.21 -6.43
N PRO A 85 2.12 0.55 -5.38
CA PRO A 85 3.23 -0.30 -4.97
C PRO A 85 2.81 -1.71 -4.56
N LEU A 86 1.62 -1.91 -3.96
CA LEU A 86 1.09 -3.25 -3.69
C LEU A 86 0.95 -4.08 -4.98
N ILE A 87 0.36 -3.50 -6.02
CA ILE A 87 0.18 -4.17 -7.32
C ILE A 87 1.53 -4.45 -7.98
N TYR A 88 2.45 -3.49 -7.95
CA TYR A 88 3.79 -3.67 -8.53
C TYR A 88 4.61 -4.73 -7.79
N LEU A 89 4.56 -4.77 -6.46
CA LEU A 89 5.23 -5.79 -5.66
C LEU A 89 4.58 -7.16 -5.79
N GLY A 90 3.26 -7.23 -5.94
CA GLY A 90 2.55 -8.50 -6.13
C GLY A 90 2.79 -9.15 -7.50
N TYR A 91 3.27 -8.40 -8.48
CA TYR A 91 3.67 -8.95 -9.78
C TYR A 91 5.07 -9.58 -9.79
N PHE A 92 5.90 -9.28 -8.78
CA PHE A 92 7.30 -9.70 -8.69
C PHE A 92 7.46 -11.01 -7.90
#